data_AF-A0A517QM70-F1
#
_entry.id   AF-A0A517QM70-F1
#
_cell.length_a   1.000
_cell.length_b   1.000
_cell.length_c   1.000
_cell.angle_alpha   90.00
_cell.angle_beta   90.00
_cell.angle_gamma   90.00
#
_symmetry.space_group_name_H-M   'P 1'
#
loop_
_entity.id
_entity.type
_entity.pdbx_description
1 polymer ?
#
loop_
_entity_poly.entity_id
_entity_poly.type
_entity_poly.pdbx_seq_one_letter_code
_entity_poly.pdbx_strand_id
1 'polypeptide(L)'
;MLCLEDRITIGNPIPVAGAPKISVVADLRTEHATIEFNDSSYWLTDDKSVAFEGDENSGRRSLSHGTMISVGQSLENEVQIRFEQPSSLSLTSTLQIESGHRFADGVDGVVLFRKTCLLGAGKQKHIQCGGWSEDVIFFERDSQLFCKSTESLITLDGVPSERIVKIHNGAHLAGEDWSMRVEAT
;
A
#
# COMPACT_ATOMS: atom_id res chain seq x y z
N MET A 1 3.12 -1.33 -5.00
CA MET A 1 2.49 -0.07 -5.47
C MET A 1 2.38 0.91 -4.31
N LEU A 2 2.63 2.20 -4.53
CA LEU A 2 2.49 3.26 -3.52
C LEU A 2 1.25 4.11 -3.81
N CYS A 3 0.21 4.03 -2.99
CA CYS A 3 -1.01 4.82 -3.13
C CYS A 3 -0.93 6.06 -2.25
N LEU A 4 -1.04 7.23 -2.86
CA LEU A 4 -0.94 8.52 -2.17
C LEU A 4 -2.31 9.10 -1.76
N GLU A 5 -3.38 8.59 -2.36
CA GLU A 5 -4.75 9.08 -2.17
C GLU A 5 -5.32 8.74 -0.78
N ASP A 6 -6.23 9.59 -0.31
CA ASP A 6 -6.98 9.35 0.93
C ASP A 6 -8.13 8.36 0.73
N ARG A 7 -8.68 8.26 -0.48
CA ARG A 7 -9.79 7.38 -0.83
C ARG A 7 -9.38 6.43 -1.94
N ILE A 8 -9.44 5.13 -1.68
CA ILE A 8 -8.91 4.07 -2.55
C ILE A 8 -10.00 3.03 -2.75
N THR A 9 -10.34 2.76 -4.01
CA THR A 9 -11.31 1.73 -4.38
C THR A 9 -10.63 0.40 -4.65
N ILE A 10 -11.26 -0.68 -4.20
CA ILE A 10 -10.84 -2.07 -4.43
C ILE A 10 -11.92 -2.74 -5.28
N GLY A 11 -11.51 -3.48 -6.30
CA GLY A 11 -12.45 -4.23 -7.12
C GLY A 11 -11.80 -5.06 -8.22
N ASN A 12 -12.62 -5.53 -9.14
CA ASN A 12 -12.20 -6.34 -10.27
C ASN A 12 -11.55 -5.46 -11.36
N PRO A 13 -10.42 -5.88 -11.96
CA PRO A 13 -9.84 -5.17 -13.10
C PRO A 13 -10.84 -4.97 -14.24
N ILE A 14 -10.93 -3.73 -14.74
CA ILE A 14 -11.68 -3.39 -15.95
C ILE A 14 -10.78 -2.62 -16.93
N PRO A 15 -10.83 -2.92 -18.25
CA PRO A 15 -9.94 -2.31 -19.24
C PRO A 15 -10.49 -0.95 -19.74
N VAL A 16 -11.02 -0.10 -18.86
CA VAL A 16 -11.63 1.20 -19.20
C VAL A 16 -11.38 2.25 -18.11
N ALA A 17 -11.62 3.52 -18.44
CA ALA A 17 -11.60 4.62 -17.46
C ALA A 17 -12.59 4.34 -16.31
N GLY A 18 -12.13 4.55 -15.06
CA GLY A 18 -12.90 4.21 -13.86
C GLY A 18 -12.52 2.87 -13.22
N ALA A 19 -11.39 2.26 -13.62
CA ALA A 19 -10.86 1.08 -12.94
C ALA A 19 -10.61 1.36 -11.45
N PRO A 20 -10.84 0.36 -10.57
CA PRO A 20 -10.53 0.53 -9.15
C PRO A 20 -9.04 0.75 -8.96
N LYS A 21 -8.69 1.58 -7.98
CA LYS A 21 -7.31 1.94 -7.67
C LYS A 21 -6.46 0.72 -7.32
N ILE A 22 -7.05 -0.22 -6.59
CA ILE A 22 -6.48 -1.53 -6.29
C ILE A 22 -7.35 -2.57 -6.99
N SER A 23 -6.81 -3.16 -8.05
CA SER A 23 -7.48 -4.23 -8.78
C SER A 23 -7.03 -5.60 -8.25
N VAL A 24 -7.98 -6.50 -7.98
CA VAL A 24 -7.71 -7.89 -7.59
C VAL A 24 -8.37 -8.84 -8.58
N VAL A 25 -7.63 -9.84 -9.05
CA VAL A 25 -8.16 -10.85 -9.98
C VAL A 25 -9.01 -11.86 -9.20
N ALA A 26 -10.30 -11.57 -9.05
CA ALA A 26 -11.28 -12.37 -8.33
C ALA A 26 -12.72 -12.01 -8.77
N ASP A 27 -13.72 -12.74 -8.26
CA ASP A 27 -15.13 -12.43 -8.50
C ASP A 27 -15.60 -11.26 -7.61
N LEU A 28 -15.10 -10.07 -7.95
CA LEU A 28 -15.44 -8.80 -7.30
C LEU A 28 -16.29 -7.93 -8.23
N ARG A 29 -16.97 -6.95 -7.63
CA ARG A 29 -17.54 -5.83 -8.38
C ARG A 29 -16.41 -4.91 -8.84
N THR A 30 -16.68 -4.08 -9.85
CA THR A 30 -15.75 -3.05 -10.31
C THR A 30 -15.36 -2.10 -9.18
N GLU A 31 -16.34 -1.65 -8.40
CA GLU A 31 -16.13 -0.95 -7.12
C GLU A 31 -16.77 -1.83 -6.04
N HIS A 32 -15.96 -2.66 -5.39
CA HIS A 32 -16.45 -3.61 -4.39
C HIS A 32 -16.36 -3.04 -2.99
N ALA A 33 -15.19 -2.47 -2.65
CA ALA A 33 -14.97 -1.83 -1.37
C ALA A 33 -14.16 -0.54 -1.54
N THR A 34 -14.25 0.35 -0.55
CA THR A 34 -13.47 1.59 -0.49
C THR A 34 -12.75 1.67 0.85
N ILE A 35 -11.45 1.95 0.81
CA ILE A 35 -10.68 2.35 1.98
C ILE A 35 -10.56 3.87 1.97
N GLU A 36 -10.99 4.51 3.06
CA GLU A 36 -10.88 5.94 3.26
C GLU A 36 -10.04 6.24 4.50
N PHE A 37 -9.08 7.15 4.35
CA PHE A 37 -8.34 7.72 5.46
C PHE A 37 -8.92 9.08 5.83
N ASN A 38 -9.43 9.18 7.04
CA ASN A 38 -9.91 10.45 7.61
C ASN A 38 -9.66 10.46 9.12
N ASP A 39 -9.54 11.65 9.71
CA ASP A 39 -9.35 11.80 11.16
C ASP A 39 -8.24 10.89 11.74
N SER A 40 -7.13 10.76 11.00
CA SER A 40 -5.98 9.91 11.34
C SER A 40 -6.26 8.41 11.43
N SER A 41 -7.36 7.92 10.85
CA SER A 41 -7.79 6.53 10.91
C SER A 41 -8.19 6.02 9.52
N TYR A 42 -8.02 4.71 9.30
CA TYR A 42 -8.51 4.05 8.09
C TYR A 42 -9.87 3.43 8.33
N TRP A 43 -10.71 3.52 7.31
CA TRP A 43 -12.04 2.94 7.33
C TRP A 43 -12.33 2.22 6.03
N LEU A 44 -12.93 1.05 6.14
CA LEU A 44 -13.43 0.26 5.03
C LEU A 44 -14.94 0.43 4.92
N THR A 45 -15.43 0.72 3.72
CA THR A 45 -16.85 0.62 3.36
C THR A 45 -17.00 -0.41 2.25
N ASP A 46 -17.93 -1.33 2.42
CA ASP A 46 -18.31 -2.34 1.43
C ASP A 46 -19.75 -2.08 0.97
N ASP A 47 -19.98 -2.24 -0.33
CA ASP A 47 -21.27 -2.00 -0.96
C ASP A 47 -22.31 -3.07 -0.58
N LYS A 48 -21.94 -4.32 -0.26
CA LYS A 48 -22.89 -5.32 0.31
C LYS A 48 -22.24 -6.39 1.21
N SER A 49 -22.42 -6.19 2.52
CA SER A 49 -22.64 -7.25 3.52
C SER A 49 -21.66 -8.41 3.51
N VAL A 50 -20.49 -8.19 4.09
CA VAL A 50 -19.77 -9.26 4.79
C VAL A 50 -20.29 -9.27 6.23
N ALA A 51 -20.68 -10.45 6.73
CA ALA A 51 -21.06 -10.62 8.12
C ALA A 51 -19.86 -10.26 9.02
N PHE A 52 -19.99 -9.25 9.86
CA PHE A 52 -18.93 -8.84 10.78
C PHE A 52 -19.48 -8.51 12.17
N GLU A 53 -18.71 -8.86 13.20
CA GLU A 53 -18.83 -8.29 14.55
C GLU A 53 -18.36 -6.82 14.51
N GLY A 54 -19.31 -5.89 14.55
CA GLY A 54 -19.08 -4.44 14.52
C GLY A 54 -20.36 -3.67 14.20
N ASP A 55 -20.41 -2.37 14.50
CA ASP A 55 -21.62 -1.52 14.47
C ASP A 55 -22.39 -1.62 13.13
N GLU A 56 -23.45 -2.44 13.15
CA GLU A 56 -24.26 -2.86 12.00
C GLU A 56 -24.95 -1.69 11.28
N ASN A 57 -24.94 -0.49 11.86
CA ASN A 57 -25.69 0.66 11.37
C ASN A 57 -24.97 1.56 10.35
N SER A 58 -23.65 1.43 10.14
CA SER A 58 -22.91 2.37 9.28
C SER A 58 -22.39 1.79 7.97
N GLY A 59 -22.35 0.46 7.82
CA GLY A 59 -21.68 -0.19 6.68
C GLY A 59 -20.18 0.16 6.57
N ARG A 60 -19.59 0.72 7.62
CA ARG A 60 -18.21 1.21 7.68
C ARG A 60 -17.48 0.60 8.86
N ARG A 61 -16.25 0.14 8.64
CA ARG A 61 -15.43 -0.56 9.63
C ARG A 61 -14.08 0.13 9.79
N SER A 62 -13.65 0.38 11.03
CA SER A 62 -12.29 0.87 11.28
C SER A 62 -11.26 -0.23 11.01
N LEU A 63 -10.17 0.12 10.34
CA LEU A 63 -9.05 -0.77 10.08
C LEU A 63 -7.90 -0.45 11.04
N SER A 64 -7.45 -1.47 11.75
CA SER A 64 -6.27 -1.42 12.62
C SER A 64 -5.24 -2.46 12.19
N HIS A 65 -3.99 -2.29 12.61
CA HIS A 65 -2.93 -3.29 12.41
C HIS A 65 -3.42 -4.74 12.65
N GLY A 66 -3.16 -5.62 11.69
CA GLY A 66 -3.51 -7.04 11.74
C GLY A 66 -4.95 -7.36 11.30
N THR A 67 -5.75 -6.36 10.91
CA THR A 67 -7.11 -6.60 10.42
C THR A 67 -7.07 -7.45 9.15
N MET A 68 -7.83 -8.54 9.14
CA MET A 68 -8.11 -9.29 7.92
C MET A 68 -9.34 -8.71 7.24
N ILE A 69 -9.15 -8.19 6.03
CA ILE A 69 -10.21 -7.70 5.17
C ILE A 69 -10.63 -8.87 4.27
N SER A 70 -11.87 -9.28 4.41
CA SER A 70 -12.51 -10.26 3.54
C SER A 70 -13.39 -9.54 2.52
N VAL A 71 -13.18 -9.78 1.22
CA VAL A 71 -14.03 -9.27 0.13
C VAL A 71 -14.37 -10.37 -0.86
N GLY A 72 -15.57 -10.33 -1.45
CA GLY A 72 -16.06 -11.39 -2.34
C GLY A 72 -17.52 -11.75 -2.07
N GLN A 73 -18.18 -12.36 -3.06
CA GLN A 73 -19.61 -12.71 -2.94
C GLN A 73 -19.87 -14.10 -2.35
N SER A 74 -18.85 -14.97 -2.26
CA SER A 74 -18.98 -16.32 -1.73
C SER A 74 -17.81 -16.67 -0.80
N LEU A 75 -18.09 -17.51 0.20
CA LEU A 75 -17.08 -17.98 1.16
C LEU A 75 -16.00 -18.86 0.49
N GLU A 76 -16.32 -19.52 -0.62
CA GLU A 76 -15.39 -20.41 -1.33
C GLU A 76 -14.37 -19.66 -2.20
N ASN A 77 -14.62 -18.38 -2.50
CA ASN A 77 -13.76 -17.54 -3.35
C ASN A 77 -13.53 -16.15 -2.72
N GLU A 78 -13.43 -16.12 -1.39
CA GLU A 78 -13.18 -14.91 -0.62
C GLU A 78 -11.73 -14.47 -0.80
N VAL A 79 -11.54 -13.19 -1.15
CA VAL A 79 -10.22 -12.56 -1.15
C VAL A 79 -9.93 -12.10 0.28
N GLN A 80 -8.84 -12.61 0.83
CA GLN A 80 -8.33 -12.22 2.14
C GLN A 80 -7.15 -11.28 1.96
N ILE A 81 -7.30 -10.05 2.45
CA ILE A 81 -6.30 -8.99 2.40
C ILE A 81 -5.94 -8.60 3.83
N ARG A 82 -4.68 -8.85 4.23
CA ARG A 82 -4.16 -8.39 5.51
C ARG A 82 -3.84 -6.90 5.42
N PHE A 83 -4.38 -6.13 6.37
CA PHE A 83 -4.01 -4.75 6.62
C PHE A 83 -3.00 -4.69 7.78
N GLU A 84 -1.83 -4.13 7.54
CA GLU A 84 -0.81 -3.93 8.57
C GLU A 84 -0.40 -2.48 8.69
N GLN A 85 -0.09 -2.05 9.92
CA GLN A 85 0.61 -0.79 10.19
C GLN A 85 1.89 -1.14 10.95
N PRO A 86 3.00 -1.45 10.24
CA PRO A 86 4.17 -2.05 10.90
C PRO A 86 4.89 -1.12 11.87
N SER A 87 4.79 0.20 11.70
CA SER A 87 5.43 1.20 12.56
C SER A 87 4.40 1.95 13.39
N SER A 88 4.61 2.06 14.70
CA SER A 88 3.76 2.88 15.58
C SER A 88 3.92 4.40 15.39
N LEU A 89 4.92 4.83 14.63
CA LEU A 89 5.25 6.24 14.40
C LEU A 89 4.79 6.73 13.00
N SER A 90 4.18 5.86 12.20
CA SER A 90 3.66 6.21 10.89
C SER A 90 2.25 5.67 10.73
N LEU A 91 1.40 6.44 10.06
CA LEU A 91 0.07 5.99 9.64
C LEU A 91 0.13 5.32 8.26
N THR A 92 1.32 5.17 7.66
CA THR A 92 1.48 4.35 6.47
C THR A 92 1.13 2.91 6.79
N SER A 93 0.32 2.32 5.92
CA SER A 93 -0.18 0.95 6.09
C SER A 93 0.13 0.12 4.86
N THR A 94 0.18 -1.20 5.00
CA THR A 94 0.38 -2.12 3.90
C THR A 94 -0.83 -3.04 3.75
N LEU A 95 -1.10 -3.42 2.50
CA LEU A 95 -2.08 -4.42 2.13
C LEU A 95 -1.37 -5.58 1.44
N GLN A 96 -1.60 -6.78 1.93
CA GLN A 96 -1.06 -8.01 1.36
C GLN A 96 -2.18 -9.02 1.17
N ILE A 97 -2.22 -9.68 0.01
CA ILE A 97 -3.18 -10.77 -0.21
C ILE A 97 -2.63 -12.03 0.46
N GLU A 98 -3.44 -12.65 1.34
CA GLU A 98 -3.10 -13.93 1.99
C GLU A 98 -3.84 -15.13 1.39
N SER A 99 -4.96 -14.88 0.72
CA SER A 99 -5.65 -15.89 -0.10
C SER A 99 -4.85 -16.22 -1.37
N GLY A 100 -5.27 -17.23 -2.13
CA GLY A 100 -4.61 -17.62 -3.40
C GLY A 100 -4.78 -16.64 -4.57
N HIS A 101 -5.27 -15.43 -4.31
CA HIS A 101 -5.51 -14.38 -5.31
C HIS A 101 -4.27 -13.52 -5.55
N ARG A 102 -4.36 -12.59 -6.50
CA ARG A 102 -3.28 -11.64 -6.78
C ARG A 102 -3.82 -10.26 -7.16
N PHE A 103 -3.02 -9.22 -6.91
CA PHE A 103 -3.26 -7.91 -7.48
C PHE A 103 -3.12 -7.96 -9.00
N ALA A 104 -3.97 -7.25 -9.73
CA ALA A 104 -3.99 -7.29 -11.19
C ALA A 104 -2.73 -6.65 -11.80
N ASP A 105 -2.15 -5.67 -11.12
CA ASP A 105 -0.93 -4.96 -11.56
C ASP A 105 0.36 -5.76 -11.36
N GLY A 106 0.26 -7.02 -10.90
CA GLY A 106 1.42 -7.90 -10.70
C GLY A 106 2.32 -7.47 -9.53
N VAL A 107 1.81 -6.65 -8.60
CA VAL A 107 2.50 -6.29 -7.36
C VAL A 107 2.24 -7.32 -6.27
N ASP A 108 3.22 -7.53 -5.39
CA ASP A 108 3.06 -8.42 -4.22
C ASP A 108 2.35 -7.72 -3.04
N GLY A 109 2.25 -6.40 -3.09
CA GLY A 109 1.67 -5.61 -2.01
C GLY A 109 1.40 -4.16 -2.41
N VAL A 110 0.51 -3.54 -1.63
CA VAL A 110 0.13 -2.13 -1.77
C VAL A 110 0.50 -1.39 -0.49
N VAL A 111 1.06 -0.19 -0.63
CA VAL A 111 1.36 0.71 0.49
C VAL A 111 0.41 1.88 0.45
N LEU A 112 -0.39 2.06 1.50
CA LEU A 112 -1.23 3.22 1.74
C LEU A 112 -0.36 4.28 2.43
N PHE A 113 0.19 5.21 1.66
CA PHE A 113 1.23 6.11 2.13
C PHE A 113 0.68 7.28 2.95
N ARG A 114 1.22 7.51 4.15
CA ARG A 114 0.92 8.69 4.98
C ARG A 114 2.20 9.29 5.52
N LYS A 115 2.71 10.30 4.82
CA LYS A 115 3.91 11.12 5.14
C LYS A 115 5.24 10.39 5.16
N THR A 116 5.33 9.16 5.66
CA THR A 116 6.58 8.39 5.74
C THR A 116 6.36 6.90 5.48
N CYS A 117 7.19 6.29 4.64
CA CYS A 117 7.26 4.85 4.44
C CYS A 117 8.71 4.40 4.67
N LEU A 118 8.86 3.31 5.41
CA LEU A 118 10.14 2.79 5.88
C LEU A 118 10.42 1.47 5.18
N LEU A 119 11.59 1.34 4.57
CA LEU A 119 12.06 0.15 3.89
C LEU A 119 13.40 -0.27 4.51
N GLY A 120 13.66 -1.58 4.58
CA GLY A 120 14.90 -2.14 5.15
C GLY A 120 14.67 -3.49 5.83
N ALA A 121 15.68 -4.04 6.50
CA ALA A 121 15.62 -5.40 7.05
C ALA A 121 14.74 -5.56 8.31
N GLY A 122 14.46 -4.47 9.03
CA GLY A 122 13.77 -4.49 10.31
C GLY A 122 12.29 -4.88 10.24
N LYS A 123 11.74 -5.42 11.35
CA LYS A 123 10.32 -5.82 11.45
C LYS A 123 9.33 -4.65 11.50
N GLN A 124 9.81 -3.44 11.79
CA GLN A 124 9.00 -2.21 11.84
C GLN A 124 8.99 -1.48 10.48
N LYS A 125 9.51 -2.13 9.43
CA LYS A 125 9.52 -1.59 8.07
C LYS A 125 8.21 -1.93 7.39
N HIS A 126 7.71 -0.98 6.62
CA HIS A 126 6.51 -1.14 5.81
C HIS A 126 6.79 -2.10 4.65
N ILE A 127 7.99 -2.01 4.07
CA ILE A 127 8.49 -3.00 3.10
C ILE A 127 9.74 -3.63 3.71
N GLN A 128 9.64 -4.91 4.03
CA GLN A 128 10.74 -5.65 4.63
C GLN A 128 11.71 -6.16 3.56
N CYS A 129 12.93 -5.67 3.61
CA CYS A 129 14.01 -5.99 2.68
C CYS A 129 15.16 -6.63 3.45
N GLY A 130 15.03 -7.93 3.77
CA GLY A 130 15.93 -8.62 4.70
C GLY A 130 17.41 -8.66 4.31
N GLY A 131 17.72 -8.44 3.02
CA GLY A 131 19.10 -8.42 2.51
C GLY A 131 19.74 -7.04 2.47
N TRP A 132 19.02 -5.96 2.83
CA TRP A 132 19.57 -4.60 2.76
C TRP A 132 20.35 -4.28 4.03
N SER A 133 21.53 -3.69 3.85
CA SER A 133 22.44 -3.24 4.90
C SER A 133 22.03 -1.91 5.53
N GLU A 134 21.18 -1.15 4.85
CA GLU A 134 20.71 0.16 5.29
C GLU A 134 19.20 0.32 5.16
N ASP A 135 18.69 1.38 5.80
CA ASP A 135 17.30 1.75 5.71
C ASP A 135 17.10 2.79 4.61
N VAL A 136 15.98 2.65 3.90
CA VAL A 136 15.49 3.64 2.95
C VAL A 136 14.17 4.20 3.46
N ILE A 137 14.02 5.52 3.39
CA ILE A 137 12.85 6.24 3.87
C ILE A 137 12.25 7.01 2.71
N PHE A 138 11.02 6.68 2.34
CA PHE A 138 10.21 7.59 1.55
C PHE A 138 9.50 8.56 2.48
N PHE A 139 9.52 9.84 2.15
CA PHE A 139 8.82 10.84 2.94
C PHE A 139 8.27 11.96 2.08
N GLU A 140 7.19 12.57 2.56
CA GLU A 140 6.59 13.73 1.94
C GLU A 140 7.11 15.01 2.57
N ARG A 141 7.46 15.98 1.73
CA ARG A 141 7.73 17.37 2.13
C ARG A 141 7.18 18.29 1.06
N ASP A 142 6.43 19.31 1.45
CA ASP A 142 5.82 20.29 0.54
C ASP A 142 5.03 19.63 -0.60
N SER A 143 4.24 18.59 -0.27
CA SER A 143 3.46 17.77 -1.22
C SER A 143 4.29 17.10 -2.32
N GLN A 144 5.58 16.90 -2.06
CA GLN A 144 6.50 16.20 -2.94
C GLN A 144 7.07 14.98 -2.23
N LEU A 145 7.24 13.90 -2.98
CA LEU A 145 7.81 12.67 -2.48
C LEU A 145 9.34 12.71 -2.59
N PHE A 146 10.01 12.32 -1.53
CA PHE A 146 11.46 12.22 -1.44
C PHE A 146 11.86 10.82 -0.99
N CYS A 147 13.05 10.40 -1.39
CA CYS A 147 13.74 9.22 -0.88
C CYS A 147 14.97 9.68 -0.10
N LYS A 148 15.20 9.05 1.05
CA LYS A 148 16.42 9.18 1.85
C LYS A 148 17.02 7.81 2.12
N SER A 149 18.33 7.68 1.95
CA SER A 149 19.09 6.53 2.44
C SER A 149 19.85 6.89 3.74
N THR A 150 19.94 5.94 4.68
CA THR A 150 20.56 6.18 5.99
C THR A 150 22.07 6.10 6.00
N GLU A 151 22.72 5.53 4.99
CA GLU A 151 24.18 5.40 4.94
C GLU A 151 24.76 5.92 3.62
N SER A 152 24.26 5.42 2.48
CA SER A 152 24.89 5.59 1.17
C SER A 152 24.32 6.74 0.31
N LEU A 153 24.96 7.03 -0.82
CA LEU A 153 24.45 7.95 -1.85
C LEU A 153 23.44 7.20 -2.74
N ILE A 154 22.41 7.91 -3.20
CA ILE A 154 21.40 7.35 -4.08
C ILE A 154 21.78 7.59 -5.53
N THR A 155 21.64 6.56 -6.37
CA THR A 155 21.58 6.70 -7.82
C THR A 155 20.12 6.83 -8.24
N LEU A 156 19.76 7.94 -8.90
CA LEU A 156 18.44 8.21 -9.47
C LEU A 156 18.52 8.10 -10.99
N ASP A 157 17.77 7.17 -11.57
CA ASP A 157 17.70 6.91 -13.02
C ASP A 157 19.10 6.73 -13.67
N GLY A 158 19.99 6.05 -12.95
CA GLY A 158 21.36 5.78 -13.38
C GLY A 158 22.35 6.91 -13.12
N VAL A 159 21.91 8.03 -12.53
CA VAL A 159 22.77 9.17 -12.20
C VAL A 159 23.04 9.21 -10.68
N PRO A 160 24.31 9.13 -10.24
CA PRO A 160 24.66 9.34 -8.84
C PRO A 160 24.19 10.71 -8.33
N SER A 161 23.60 10.73 -7.15
CA SER A 161 23.02 11.92 -6.54
C SER A 161 23.40 12.01 -5.05
N GLU A 162 22.59 12.72 -4.27
CA GLU A 162 22.77 12.86 -2.83
C GLU A 162 22.11 11.71 -2.05
N ARG A 163 22.23 11.75 -0.73
CA ARG A 163 21.54 10.82 0.19
C ARG A 163 20.05 11.10 0.32
N ILE A 164 19.59 12.27 -0.14
CA ILE A 164 18.20 12.68 -0.17
C ILE A 164 17.89 13.18 -1.57
N VAL A 165 16.91 12.57 -2.24
CA VAL A 165 16.52 12.93 -3.60
C VAL A 165 15.02 13.09 -3.69
N LYS A 166 14.57 14.05 -4.49
CA LYS A 166 13.16 14.14 -4.89
C LYS A 166 12.88 13.02 -5.89
N ILE A 167 11.78 12.28 -5.71
CA ILE A 167 11.43 11.16 -6.57
C ILE A 167 10.14 11.45 -7.35
N HIS A 168 10.08 10.97 -8.57
CA HIS A 168 8.90 11.03 -9.42
C HIS A 168 8.33 9.62 -9.63
N ASN A 169 7.10 9.55 -10.15
CA ASN A 169 6.54 8.27 -10.57
C ASN A 169 7.40 7.64 -11.68
N GLY A 170 7.64 6.33 -11.60
CA GLY A 170 8.52 5.56 -12.48
C GLY A 170 10.01 5.69 -12.19
N ALA A 171 10.43 6.46 -11.19
CA ALA A 171 11.83 6.64 -10.84
C ALA A 171 12.50 5.31 -10.46
N HIS A 172 13.70 5.07 -10.96
CA HIS A 172 14.56 3.96 -10.56
C HIS A 172 15.61 4.46 -9.56
N LEU A 173 15.57 3.91 -8.35
CA LEU A 173 16.45 4.26 -7.24
C LEU A 173 17.37 3.08 -6.95
N ALA A 174 18.66 3.33 -6.77
CA ALA A 174 19.61 2.31 -6.33
C ALA A 174 20.60 2.87 -5.29
N GLY A 175 20.98 2.02 -4.35
CA GLY A 175 22.09 2.23 -3.41
C GLY A 175 23.11 1.11 -3.53
N GLU A 176 23.78 0.77 -2.43
CA GLU A 176 24.89 -0.19 -2.45
C GLU A 176 24.44 -1.64 -2.72
N ASP A 177 23.41 -2.11 -2.01
CA ASP A 177 22.89 -3.48 -2.07
C ASP A 177 21.39 -3.56 -2.36
N TRP A 178 20.80 -2.43 -2.77
CA TRP A 178 19.40 -2.30 -3.05
C TRP A 178 19.13 -1.54 -4.35
N SER A 179 18.03 -1.92 -5.00
CA SER A 179 17.48 -1.20 -6.14
C SER A 179 15.97 -1.37 -6.16
N MET A 180 15.24 -0.34 -6.59
CA MET A 180 13.80 -0.38 -6.71
C MET A 180 13.30 0.60 -7.77
N ARG A 181 12.12 0.29 -8.31
CA ARG A 181 11.35 1.21 -9.14
C ARG A 181 10.13 1.70 -8.36
N VAL A 182 9.89 3.00 -8.38
CA VAL A 182 8.81 3.65 -7.62
C VAL A 182 7.60 3.83 -8.53
N GLU A 183 6.54 3.07 -8.26
CA GLU A 183 5.23 3.25 -8.90
C GLU A 183 4.28 3.90 -7.88
N ALA A 184 4.10 5.22 -8.03
CA ALA A 184 3.28 6.07 -7.18
C ALA A 184 2.04 6.51 -7.94
N THR A 185 0.88 6.16 -7.38
CA THR A 185 -0.43 6.34 -7.98
C THR A 185 -1.31 7.19 -7.10
#